data_AF-A0A2J6I5L8-F1
#
_entry.id   AF-A0A2J6I5L8-F1
#
_cell.length_a   1.000
_cell.length_b   1.000
_cell.length_c   1.000
_cell.angle_alpha   90.00
_cell.angle_beta   90.00
_cell.angle_gamma   90.00
#
_symmetry.space_group_name_H-M   'P 1'
#
loop_
_entity.id
_entity.type
_entity.pdbx_description
1 polymer ?
#
loop_
_entity_poly.entity_id
_entity_poly.type
_entity_poly.pdbx_seq_one_letter_code
_entity_poly.pdbx_strand_id
1 'polypeptide(L)'
;MTQRLKNYLFCFILVVFSINSIYADSIVSFADLNYHSDFEKETFFKLENTFQPDYFALFLAADKNVKAAEYETYKSALELAVAAFKNEKFAKYNDKKKVKKIYNSVHASMLDKYVIKANFSQLFTAKEYQCVTSTMLFALVFNELNIPYEIEFQPNHVFLIAYPSTSKIIVQTTNPQKGVFVYDNTFKNNYVNYLRDNKLISKDEFDNKSLDDLFTEYYLKTKVGDLKQLAGSQYFNLGLDFLTQNKVKQALNNFTKAYYLDASLQNKFLMTASLGLMIDKTNATDPDYYKYLGMFTRTSSKDVKKDIFISLFYDMTQRQLNFEGNVDMYKRSYQYLMDKVKDSTLKSEFSFIYNFEMGRKMINNLHYNESLTFLENAYKIKPDNVDIQNMLVATVVSLNSKSFYDENRLNILNDTLDNFVKSHINLKDNDKIINLMYMVKLGLMSNYYYKGEIQKAEHFQNEFESLCNENSNKVIYESYSNIEKSYSAAAAYYFKKGKYGKARELLNKGLVYIPDSYQLKARLKALN
;
A
#
# COMPACT_ATOMS: atom_id res chain seq x y z
N MET A 1 53.61 -12.68 11.13
CA MET A 1 52.42 -12.31 10.31
C MET A 1 52.02 -10.90 10.73
N THR A 2 52.34 -9.90 9.91
CA THR A 2 52.43 -8.50 10.31
C THR A 2 51.06 -7.81 10.36
N GLN A 3 50.92 -6.79 11.21
CA GLN A 3 49.73 -5.94 11.36
C GLN A 3 49.15 -5.43 10.01
N ARG A 4 50.00 -5.33 8.98
CA ARG A 4 49.60 -5.00 7.61
C ARG A 4 48.68 -6.06 6.96
N LEU A 5 48.84 -7.36 7.23
CA LEU A 5 47.99 -8.40 6.67
C LEU A 5 46.57 -8.41 7.28
N LYS A 6 46.42 -8.00 8.55
CA LYS A 6 45.11 -7.86 9.21
C LYS A 6 44.30 -6.69 8.64
N ASN A 7 44.96 -5.61 8.24
CA ASN A 7 44.28 -4.45 7.65
C ASN A 7 43.79 -4.72 6.21
N TYR A 8 44.49 -5.56 5.44
CA TYR A 8 44.00 -5.97 4.12
C TYR A 8 42.85 -6.97 4.19
N LEU A 9 42.82 -7.88 5.19
CA LEU A 9 41.71 -8.81 5.38
C LEU A 9 40.43 -8.08 5.87
N PHE A 10 40.58 -7.00 6.65
CA PHE A 10 39.46 -6.18 7.09
C PHE A 10 38.90 -5.28 5.96
N CYS A 11 39.75 -4.78 5.07
CA CYS A 11 39.31 -4.09 3.85
C CYS A 11 38.67 -5.05 2.83
N PHE A 12 39.09 -6.31 2.75
CA PHE A 12 38.48 -7.29 1.84
C PHE A 12 37.08 -7.75 2.32
N ILE A 13 36.86 -7.80 3.64
CA ILE A 13 35.54 -8.13 4.22
C ILE A 13 34.56 -6.94 4.11
N LEU A 14 35.06 -5.69 4.09
CA LEU A 14 34.23 -4.50 3.90
C LEU A 14 33.84 -4.23 2.43
N VAL A 15 34.63 -4.72 1.46
CA VAL A 15 34.30 -4.59 0.02
C VAL A 15 33.31 -5.65 -0.46
N VAL A 16 33.16 -6.78 0.25
CA VAL A 16 32.18 -7.83 -0.10
C VAL A 16 30.74 -7.51 0.37
N PHE A 17 30.54 -6.49 1.21
CA PHE A 17 29.21 -6.03 1.64
C PHE A 17 28.74 -4.71 1.00
N SER A 18 29.46 -4.18 0.01
CA SER A 18 29.04 -2.95 -0.70
C SER A 18 28.50 -3.18 -2.12
N ILE A 19 28.13 -4.42 -2.48
CA ILE A 19 27.19 -4.65 -3.59
C ILE A 19 25.79 -4.74 -3.00
N ASN A 20 25.37 -3.69 -2.30
CA ASN A 20 23.97 -3.28 -2.46
C ASN A 20 23.91 -2.74 -3.88
N SER A 21 23.71 -3.63 -4.85
CA SER A 21 23.09 -3.23 -6.09
C SER A 21 21.92 -2.36 -5.68
N ILE A 22 21.97 -1.10 -6.05
CA ILE A 22 20.80 -0.22 -6.08
C ILE A 22 19.88 -0.90 -7.09
N TYR A 23 19.19 -1.96 -6.66
CA TYR A 23 18.04 -2.46 -7.35
C TYR A 23 17.09 -1.28 -7.25
N ALA A 24 16.98 -0.53 -8.34
CA ALA A 24 15.88 0.38 -8.55
C ALA A 24 14.63 -0.42 -8.16
N ASP A 25 14.00 0.01 -7.07
CA ASP A 25 13.09 -0.79 -6.30
C ASP A 25 11.85 -1.03 -7.16
N SER A 26 11.81 -2.16 -7.87
CA SER A 26 10.87 -2.39 -8.95
C SER A 26 9.44 -2.33 -8.44
N ILE A 27 8.56 -1.68 -9.20
CA ILE A 27 7.12 -1.57 -8.91
C ILE A 27 6.50 -2.97 -8.73
N VAL A 28 6.98 -3.93 -9.51
CA VAL A 28 6.58 -5.34 -9.47
C VAL A 28 7.76 -6.18 -8.95
N SER A 29 7.49 -6.97 -7.92
CA SER A 29 8.40 -7.98 -7.39
C SER A 29 8.03 -9.37 -7.90
N PHE A 30 8.95 -10.33 -7.79
CA PHE A 30 8.68 -11.73 -8.14
C PHE A 30 7.45 -12.32 -7.41
N ALA A 31 7.22 -11.89 -6.17
CA ALA A 31 6.08 -12.32 -5.36
C ALA A 31 4.72 -11.76 -5.84
N ASP A 32 4.72 -10.75 -6.72
CA ASP A 32 3.51 -10.20 -7.31
C ASP A 32 3.06 -10.98 -8.57
N LEU A 33 3.90 -11.88 -9.09
CA LEU A 33 3.62 -12.65 -10.30
C LEU A 33 2.67 -13.81 -10.01
N ASN A 34 1.63 -13.95 -10.85
CA ASN A 34 0.71 -15.10 -10.78
C ASN A 34 0.93 -16.02 -11.97
N TYR A 35 1.23 -17.29 -11.70
CA TYR A 35 1.56 -18.26 -12.73
C TYR A 35 0.35 -19.13 -13.11
N HIS A 36 0.20 -19.46 -14.38
CA HIS A 36 -0.89 -20.32 -14.86
C HIS A 36 -0.51 -21.81 -14.89
N SER A 37 0.79 -22.13 -14.75
CA SER A 37 1.29 -23.51 -14.68
C SER A 37 2.57 -23.58 -13.85
N ASP A 38 2.90 -24.77 -13.36
CA ASP A 38 4.17 -25.03 -12.66
C ASP A 38 5.38 -24.79 -13.58
N PHE A 39 5.24 -25.11 -14.87
CA PHE A 39 6.27 -24.84 -15.87
C PHE A 39 6.59 -23.34 -15.97
N GLU A 40 5.56 -22.48 -16.02
CA GLU A 40 5.75 -21.03 -16.05
C GLU A 40 6.43 -20.54 -14.77
N LYS A 41 5.95 -21.00 -13.60
CA LYS A 41 6.52 -20.65 -12.30
C LYS A 41 7.99 -21.03 -12.18
N GLU A 42 8.33 -22.26 -12.55
CA GLU A 42 9.71 -22.77 -12.52
C GLU A 42 10.61 -21.98 -13.48
N THR A 43 10.09 -21.62 -14.67
CA THR A 43 10.83 -20.84 -15.66
C THR A 43 11.17 -19.45 -15.15
N PHE A 44 10.20 -18.72 -14.57
CA PHE A 44 10.47 -17.43 -13.95
C PHE A 44 11.38 -17.55 -12.73
N PHE A 45 11.24 -18.61 -11.92
CA PHE A 45 12.15 -18.85 -10.80
C PHE A 45 13.60 -19.04 -11.27
N LYS A 46 13.83 -19.82 -12.34
CA LYS A 46 15.16 -20.00 -12.93
C LYS A 46 15.70 -18.70 -13.52
N LEU A 47 14.85 -17.88 -14.16
CA LEU A 47 15.23 -16.57 -14.69
C LEU A 47 15.87 -15.66 -13.62
N GLU A 48 15.37 -15.69 -12.37
CA GLU A 48 15.91 -14.90 -11.26
C GLU A 48 17.18 -15.47 -10.63
N ASN A 49 17.36 -16.80 -10.70
CA ASN A 49 18.39 -17.50 -9.92
C ASN A 49 19.54 -18.04 -10.77
N THR A 50 19.58 -17.75 -12.07
CA THR A 50 20.61 -18.27 -12.98
C THR A 50 21.29 -17.15 -13.77
N PHE A 51 22.61 -17.27 -13.95
CA PHE A 51 23.39 -16.34 -14.78
C PHE A 51 23.17 -16.54 -16.28
N GLN A 52 22.66 -17.69 -16.70
CA GLN A 52 22.34 -18.01 -18.09
C GLN A 52 20.88 -18.45 -18.20
N PRO A 53 19.96 -17.50 -18.41
CA PRO A 53 18.54 -17.79 -18.54
C PRO A 53 18.24 -18.69 -19.74
N ASP A 54 17.37 -19.66 -19.53
CA ASP A 54 16.78 -20.45 -20.62
C ASP A 54 15.66 -19.65 -21.30
N TYR A 55 16.03 -18.84 -22.29
CA TYR A 55 15.07 -18.04 -23.06
C TYR A 55 14.12 -18.89 -23.90
N PHE A 56 14.49 -20.12 -24.26
CA PHE A 56 13.60 -21.03 -24.96
C PHE A 56 12.44 -21.45 -24.05
N ALA A 57 12.75 -21.85 -22.81
CA ALA A 57 11.73 -22.11 -21.79
C ALA A 57 10.87 -20.86 -21.55
N LEU A 58 11.49 -19.68 -21.42
CA LEU A 58 10.77 -18.42 -21.18
C LEU A 58 9.78 -18.06 -22.28
N PHE A 59 10.13 -18.28 -23.55
CA PHE A 59 9.22 -18.04 -24.68
C PHE A 59 8.06 -19.04 -24.71
N LEU A 60 8.30 -20.30 -24.34
CA LEU A 60 7.23 -21.30 -24.23
C LEU A 60 6.32 -21.10 -23.02
N ALA A 61 6.83 -20.48 -21.96
CA ALA A 61 6.16 -20.38 -20.67
C ALA A 61 4.82 -19.63 -20.70
N ALA A 62 4.56 -18.79 -21.71
CA ALA A 62 3.29 -18.06 -21.84
C ALA A 62 2.12 -18.93 -22.36
N ASP A 63 2.40 -20.14 -22.85
CA ASP A 63 1.35 -21.09 -23.21
C ASP A 63 1.06 -22.03 -22.04
N LYS A 64 -0.16 -21.92 -21.50
CA LYS A 64 -0.67 -22.76 -20.42
C LYS A 64 -0.65 -24.27 -20.70
N ASN A 65 -0.60 -24.66 -21.98
CA ASN A 65 -0.60 -26.06 -22.37
C ASN A 65 0.81 -26.67 -22.40
N VAL A 66 1.87 -25.87 -22.33
CA VAL A 66 3.25 -26.37 -22.30
C VAL A 66 3.59 -26.91 -20.92
N LYS A 67 4.11 -28.14 -20.89
CA LYS A 67 4.72 -28.78 -19.73
C LYS A 67 6.15 -29.22 -20.08
N ALA A 68 6.80 -29.89 -19.13
CA ALA A 68 8.18 -30.36 -19.31
C ALA A 68 8.37 -31.30 -20.51
N ALA A 69 7.38 -32.14 -20.82
CA ALA A 69 7.45 -33.07 -21.95
C ALA A 69 7.40 -32.35 -23.32
N GLU A 70 6.51 -31.35 -23.45
CA GLU A 70 6.43 -30.51 -24.63
C GLU A 70 7.70 -29.68 -24.82
N TYR A 71 8.29 -29.16 -23.74
CA TYR A 71 9.57 -28.44 -23.78
C TYR A 71 10.67 -29.26 -24.46
N GLU A 72 10.93 -30.49 -24.02
CA GLU A 72 11.98 -31.34 -24.60
C GLU A 72 11.72 -31.66 -26.08
N THR A 73 10.44 -31.91 -26.41
CA THR A 73 10.02 -32.19 -27.79
C THR A 73 10.29 -30.98 -28.69
N TYR A 74 9.91 -29.78 -28.26
CA TYR A 74 10.07 -28.56 -29.04
C TYR A 74 11.54 -28.14 -29.12
N LYS A 75 12.32 -28.36 -28.06
CA LYS A 75 13.75 -28.10 -28.04
C LYS A 75 14.47 -28.97 -29.06
N SER A 76 14.16 -30.25 -29.10
CA SER A 76 14.71 -31.19 -30.10
C SER A 76 14.39 -30.74 -31.53
N ALA A 77 13.16 -30.24 -31.77
CA ALA A 77 12.77 -29.72 -33.08
C ALA A 77 13.57 -28.47 -33.49
N LEU A 78 13.84 -27.56 -32.56
CA LEU A 78 14.70 -26.40 -32.80
C LEU A 78 16.15 -26.83 -33.09
N GLU A 79 16.71 -27.74 -32.30
CA GLU A 79 18.07 -28.27 -32.49
C GLU A 79 18.24 -28.92 -33.87
N LEU A 80 17.24 -29.71 -34.30
CA LEU A 80 17.21 -30.29 -35.65
C LEU A 80 17.20 -29.22 -36.74
N ALA A 81 16.43 -28.14 -36.56
CA ALA A 81 16.39 -27.03 -37.52
C ALA A 81 17.75 -26.29 -37.62
N VAL A 82 18.51 -26.26 -36.52
CA VAL A 82 19.83 -25.59 -36.46
C VAL A 82 20.97 -26.51 -36.92
N ALA A 83 20.86 -27.83 -36.73
CA ALA A 83 21.91 -28.81 -36.99
C ALA A 83 22.49 -28.73 -38.41
N ALA A 84 21.67 -28.42 -39.41
CA ALA A 84 22.07 -28.26 -40.81
C ALA A 84 23.12 -27.15 -41.05
N PHE A 85 23.33 -26.26 -40.08
CA PHE A 85 24.25 -25.12 -40.17
C PHE A 85 25.51 -25.29 -39.33
N LYS A 86 25.59 -26.32 -38.47
CA LYS A 86 26.77 -26.62 -37.65
C LYS A 86 27.82 -27.45 -38.41
N ASN A 87 28.29 -26.92 -39.54
CA ASN A 87 29.34 -27.56 -40.35
C ASN A 87 30.31 -26.54 -40.97
N GLU A 88 31.52 -27.00 -41.30
CA GLU A 88 32.58 -26.15 -41.84
C GLU A 88 32.20 -25.45 -43.16
N LYS A 89 31.41 -26.11 -44.00
CA LYS A 89 30.97 -25.53 -45.27
C LYS A 89 30.10 -24.30 -45.04
N PHE A 90 29.24 -24.34 -44.03
CA PHE A 90 28.41 -23.19 -43.64
C PHE A 90 29.26 -22.07 -43.02
N ALA A 91 30.24 -22.41 -42.18
CA ALA A 91 31.13 -21.44 -41.53
C ALA A 91 31.88 -20.55 -42.54
N LYS A 92 32.21 -21.09 -43.73
CA LYS A 92 32.90 -20.39 -44.83
C LYS A 92 32.04 -19.40 -45.62
N TYR A 93 30.72 -19.37 -45.41
CA TYR A 93 29.86 -18.41 -46.10
C TYR A 93 30.01 -16.99 -45.55
N ASN A 94 29.85 -15.98 -46.42
CA ASN A 94 29.74 -14.59 -45.99
C ASN A 94 28.40 -14.36 -45.25
N ASP A 95 28.34 -13.28 -44.47
CA ASP A 95 27.21 -12.93 -43.60
C ASP A 95 25.85 -12.99 -44.31
N LYS A 96 25.73 -12.31 -45.47
CA LYS A 96 24.49 -12.29 -46.28
C LYS A 96 24.06 -13.69 -46.69
N LYS A 97 24.99 -14.55 -47.10
CA LYS A 97 24.71 -15.93 -47.51
C LYS A 97 24.38 -16.82 -46.32
N LYS A 98 24.99 -16.61 -45.15
CA LYS A 98 24.64 -17.29 -43.88
C LYS A 98 23.19 -16.98 -43.50
N VAL A 99 22.86 -15.69 -43.35
CA VAL A 99 21.52 -15.24 -42.95
C VAL A 99 20.46 -15.71 -43.94
N LYS A 100 20.68 -15.56 -45.26
CA LYS A 100 19.72 -16.01 -46.29
C LYS A 100 19.46 -17.52 -46.24
N LYS A 101 20.49 -18.34 -46.03
CA LYS A 101 20.33 -19.81 -45.93
C LYS A 101 19.57 -20.21 -44.67
N ILE A 102 19.87 -19.58 -43.54
CA ILE A 102 19.15 -19.78 -42.29
C ILE A 102 17.68 -19.40 -42.47
N TYR A 103 17.43 -18.18 -42.95
CA TYR A 103 16.08 -17.66 -43.21
C TYR A 103 15.25 -18.65 -44.04
N ASN A 104 15.75 -19.03 -45.22
CA ASN A 104 15.01 -19.91 -46.11
C ASN A 104 14.72 -21.28 -45.49
N SER A 105 15.69 -21.89 -44.81
CA SER A 105 15.51 -23.23 -44.25
C SER A 105 14.59 -23.23 -43.04
N VAL A 106 14.81 -22.31 -42.08
CA VAL A 106 14.03 -22.22 -40.84
C VAL A 106 12.61 -21.78 -41.15
N HIS A 107 12.42 -20.81 -42.04
CA HIS A 107 11.10 -20.41 -42.47
C HIS A 107 10.37 -21.58 -43.14
N ALA A 108 10.99 -22.30 -44.07
CA ALA A 108 10.33 -23.41 -44.75
C ALA A 108 10.01 -24.59 -43.83
N SER A 109 10.84 -24.86 -42.81
CA SER A 109 10.62 -25.99 -41.91
C SER A 109 9.63 -25.67 -40.79
N MET A 110 9.63 -24.46 -40.24
CA MET A 110 8.93 -24.12 -38.99
C MET A 110 7.81 -23.08 -39.14
N LEU A 111 7.76 -22.31 -40.24
CA LEU A 111 6.79 -21.22 -40.42
C LEU A 111 5.87 -21.49 -41.62
N ASP A 112 4.58 -21.65 -41.38
CA ASP A 112 3.58 -21.89 -42.43
C ASP A 112 2.56 -20.75 -42.49
N LYS A 113 1.79 -20.55 -41.41
CA LYS A 113 0.64 -19.63 -41.40
C LYS A 113 0.81 -18.47 -40.42
N TYR A 114 0.63 -17.24 -40.91
CA TYR A 114 0.60 -16.06 -40.05
C TYR A 114 -0.72 -15.97 -39.27
N VAL A 115 -0.65 -15.95 -37.94
CA VAL A 115 -1.80 -15.82 -37.03
C VAL A 115 -1.48 -14.77 -35.96
N ILE A 116 -2.23 -13.67 -35.95
CA ILE A 116 -2.00 -12.49 -35.09
C ILE A 116 -1.83 -12.85 -33.61
N LYS A 117 -2.57 -13.85 -33.13
CA LYS A 117 -2.60 -14.29 -31.73
C LYS A 117 -1.75 -15.54 -31.47
N ALA A 118 -0.81 -15.87 -32.36
CA ALA A 118 0.03 -17.06 -32.19
C ALA A 118 1.01 -16.89 -31.01
N ASN A 119 1.07 -17.92 -30.16
CA ASN A 119 2.08 -18.12 -29.13
C ASN A 119 3.28 -18.90 -29.67
N PHE A 120 4.42 -18.82 -28.98
CA PHE A 120 5.66 -19.43 -29.45
C PHE A 120 5.59 -20.96 -29.62
N SER A 121 4.82 -21.65 -28.76
CA SER A 121 4.57 -23.10 -28.86
C SER A 121 3.89 -23.52 -30.17
N GLN A 122 3.07 -22.64 -30.76
CA GLN A 122 2.32 -22.95 -31.98
C GLN A 122 3.20 -23.06 -33.23
N LEU A 123 4.45 -22.57 -33.17
CA LEU A 123 5.47 -22.82 -34.18
C LEU A 123 5.75 -24.32 -34.35
N PHE A 124 5.69 -25.07 -33.25
CA PHE A 124 6.08 -26.48 -33.20
C PHE A 124 4.90 -27.42 -33.46
N THR A 125 3.69 -27.01 -33.09
CA THR A 125 2.49 -27.85 -33.22
C THR A 125 1.70 -27.58 -34.49
N ALA A 126 1.60 -26.32 -34.91
CA ALA A 126 0.75 -25.90 -36.02
C ALA A 126 1.50 -25.08 -37.09
N LYS A 127 2.79 -24.78 -36.86
CA LYS A 127 3.59 -23.84 -37.68
C LYS A 127 2.93 -22.47 -37.84
N GLU A 128 2.11 -22.10 -36.86
CA GLU A 128 1.45 -20.80 -36.81
C GLU A 128 2.36 -19.79 -36.11
N TYR A 129 2.50 -18.60 -36.70
CA TYR A 129 3.45 -17.59 -36.22
C TYR A 129 2.93 -16.16 -36.33
N GLN A 130 3.54 -15.25 -35.59
CA GLN A 130 3.38 -13.80 -35.74
C GLN A 130 4.74 -13.10 -35.59
N CYS A 131 4.76 -11.77 -35.64
CA CYS A 131 6.00 -10.99 -35.66
C CYS A 131 6.89 -11.28 -34.45
N VAL A 132 6.32 -11.34 -33.24
CA VAL A 132 7.07 -11.63 -32.02
C VAL A 132 7.59 -13.07 -32.01
N THR A 133 6.74 -14.08 -32.27
CA THR A 133 7.16 -15.48 -32.18
C THR A 133 8.16 -15.87 -33.26
N SER A 134 8.06 -15.31 -34.45
CA SER A 134 9.06 -15.51 -35.49
C SER A 134 10.38 -14.81 -35.20
N THR A 135 10.36 -13.60 -34.61
CA THR A 135 11.57 -12.93 -34.10
C THR A 135 12.23 -13.76 -33.01
N MET A 136 11.45 -14.31 -32.07
CA MET A 136 11.95 -15.22 -31.02
C MET A 136 12.67 -16.42 -31.62
N LEU A 137 12.06 -17.05 -32.63
CA LEU A 137 12.64 -18.22 -33.30
C LEU A 137 14.00 -17.89 -33.93
N PHE A 138 14.07 -16.82 -34.72
CA PHE A 138 15.32 -16.45 -35.38
C PHE A 138 16.38 -15.97 -34.39
N ALA A 139 16.00 -15.32 -33.28
CA ALA A 139 16.95 -14.89 -32.26
C ALA A 139 17.59 -16.09 -31.56
N LEU A 140 16.81 -17.14 -31.27
CA LEU A 140 17.33 -18.40 -30.72
C LEU A 140 18.26 -19.12 -31.71
N VAL A 141 17.88 -19.18 -32.99
CA VAL A 141 18.73 -19.77 -34.04
C VAL A 141 20.05 -19.01 -34.18
N PHE A 142 20.02 -17.66 -34.12
CA PHE A 142 21.23 -16.85 -34.20
C PHE A 142 22.11 -16.98 -32.96
N ASN A 143 21.53 -17.06 -31.76
CA ASN A 143 22.27 -17.40 -30.54
C ASN A 143 23.00 -18.74 -30.69
N GLU A 144 22.29 -19.78 -31.11
CA GLU A 144 22.85 -21.14 -31.23
C GLU A 144 23.97 -21.24 -32.29
N LEU A 145 23.94 -20.36 -33.29
CA LEU A 145 24.94 -20.29 -34.36
C LEU A 145 26.01 -19.22 -34.13
N ASN A 146 26.01 -18.55 -32.97
CA ASN A 146 26.90 -17.43 -32.65
C ASN A 146 26.90 -16.33 -33.72
N ILE A 147 25.73 -16.01 -34.26
CA ILE A 147 25.53 -14.89 -35.19
C ILE A 147 25.15 -13.66 -34.36
N PRO A 148 25.91 -12.55 -34.42
CA PRO A 148 25.56 -11.35 -33.68
C PRO A 148 24.27 -10.74 -34.26
N TYR A 149 23.37 -10.28 -33.39
CA TYR A 149 22.14 -9.60 -33.80
C TYR A 149 21.70 -8.56 -32.77
N GLU A 150 20.82 -7.66 -33.22
CA GLU A 150 20.04 -6.74 -32.38
C GLU A 150 18.55 -7.04 -32.57
N ILE A 151 17.77 -6.86 -31.49
CA ILE A 151 16.31 -6.97 -31.53
C ILE A 151 15.75 -5.55 -31.54
N GLU A 152 15.10 -5.18 -32.63
CA GLU A 152 14.51 -3.85 -32.81
C GLU A 152 13.01 -3.92 -32.53
N PHE A 153 12.57 -3.16 -31.53
CA PHE A 153 11.16 -3.02 -31.17
C PHE A 153 10.64 -1.69 -31.72
N GLN A 154 9.66 -1.80 -32.59
CA GLN A 154 8.76 -0.72 -32.99
C GLN A 154 7.39 -0.95 -32.33
N PRO A 155 6.49 0.05 -32.33
CA PRO A 155 5.27 -0.01 -31.54
C PRO A 155 4.31 -1.13 -31.93
N ASN A 156 4.27 -1.44 -33.23
CA ASN A 156 3.43 -2.49 -33.79
C ASN A 156 4.26 -3.61 -34.45
N HIS A 157 5.57 -3.62 -34.23
CA HIS A 157 6.45 -4.51 -34.97
C HIS A 157 7.74 -4.81 -34.22
N VAL A 158 8.25 -6.02 -34.39
CA VAL A 158 9.57 -6.42 -33.86
C VAL A 158 10.26 -7.26 -34.91
N PHE A 159 11.56 -7.04 -35.07
CA PHE A 159 12.40 -7.75 -36.05
C PHE A 159 13.85 -7.80 -35.57
N LEU A 160 14.69 -8.54 -36.30
CA LEU A 160 16.11 -8.66 -36.00
C LEU A 160 16.96 -7.92 -37.01
N ILE A 161 18.08 -7.38 -36.55
CA ILE A 161 19.20 -6.94 -37.41
C ILE A 161 20.37 -7.87 -37.14
N ALA A 162 20.69 -8.75 -38.09
CA ALA A 162 21.88 -9.60 -38.02
C ALA A 162 23.13 -8.83 -38.47
N TYR A 163 24.25 -9.09 -37.79
CA TYR A 163 25.53 -8.42 -38.01
C TYR A 163 25.41 -6.87 -37.95
N PRO A 164 24.91 -6.30 -36.84
CA PRO A 164 24.57 -4.88 -36.73
C PRO A 164 25.80 -3.95 -36.91
N SER A 165 26.99 -4.41 -36.54
CA SER A 165 28.23 -3.64 -36.70
C SER A 165 28.84 -3.70 -38.09
N THR A 166 28.37 -4.60 -38.97
CA THR A 166 28.93 -4.80 -40.32
C THR A 166 27.83 -4.75 -41.38
N SER A 167 27.26 -5.90 -41.73
CA SER A 167 26.38 -6.07 -42.89
C SER A 167 24.96 -5.56 -42.69
N LYS A 168 24.52 -5.32 -41.42
CA LYS A 168 23.21 -4.79 -41.03
C LYS A 168 22.05 -5.43 -41.79
N ILE A 169 21.93 -6.74 -41.67
CA ILE A 169 20.96 -7.53 -42.43
C ILE A 169 19.65 -7.59 -41.66
N ILE A 170 18.61 -6.92 -42.16
CA ILE A 170 17.26 -6.98 -41.58
C ILE A 170 16.67 -8.36 -41.84
N VAL A 171 16.17 -9.00 -40.78
CA VAL A 171 15.49 -10.28 -40.81
C VAL A 171 14.06 -10.06 -40.34
N GLN A 172 13.16 -9.95 -41.32
CA GLN A 172 11.74 -9.67 -41.11
C GLN A 172 10.92 -10.74 -41.83
N THR A 173 10.20 -11.52 -41.05
CA THR A 173 9.40 -12.69 -41.48
C THR A 173 7.95 -12.33 -41.78
N THR A 174 7.53 -11.10 -41.46
CA THR A 174 6.13 -10.68 -41.43
C THR A 174 6.00 -9.32 -42.10
N ASN A 175 5.36 -9.28 -43.27
CA ASN A 175 5.08 -8.02 -43.99
C ASN A 175 4.10 -7.17 -43.13
N PRO A 176 4.44 -5.92 -42.75
CA PRO A 176 3.83 -5.18 -41.63
C PRO A 176 2.38 -4.68 -41.79
N GLN A 177 1.67 -4.99 -42.88
CA GLN A 177 0.40 -4.30 -43.22
C GLN A 177 -0.89 -4.75 -42.50
N LYS A 178 -0.89 -5.72 -41.57
CA LYS A 178 -2.16 -6.36 -41.12
C LYS A 178 -2.46 -6.38 -39.61
N GLY A 179 -1.76 -5.59 -38.81
CA GLY A 179 -2.08 -5.38 -37.39
C GLY A 179 -2.38 -3.91 -37.10
N VAL A 180 -3.46 -3.35 -37.65
CA VAL A 180 -3.83 -1.96 -37.34
C VAL A 180 -4.50 -1.94 -35.96
N PHE A 181 -3.72 -1.65 -34.91
CA PHE A 181 -4.27 -1.18 -33.65
C PHE A 181 -4.60 0.30 -33.81
N VAL A 182 -5.88 0.64 -33.79
CA VAL A 182 -6.32 2.03 -33.77
C VAL A 182 -6.34 2.49 -32.31
N TYR A 183 -5.40 3.34 -31.94
CA TYR A 183 -5.43 4.04 -30.64
C TYR A 183 -6.43 5.18 -30.74
N ASP A 184 -7.53 5.10 -29.98
CA ASP A 184 -8.49 6.19 -29.90
C ASP A 184 -7.91 7.41 -29.12
N ASN A 185 -8.57 8.56 -29.26
CA ASN A 185 -8.12 9.79 -28.60
C ASN A 185 -8.20 9.68 -27.07
N THR A 186 -9.11 8.88 -26.52
CA THR A 186 -9.24 8.67 -25.07
C THR A 186 -7.99 7.99 -24.53
N PHE A 187 -7.54 6.92 -25.18
CA PHE A 187 -6.33 6.18 -24.84
C PHE A 187 -5.09 7.07 -24.95
N LYS A 188 -4.93 7.78 -26.07
CA LYS A 188 -3.81 8.71 -26.26
C LYS A 188 -3.78 9.76 -25.17
N ASN A 189 -4.93 10.39 -24.89
CA ASN A 189 -5.05 11.42 -23.87
C ASN A 189 -4.71 10.87 -22.47
N ASN A 190 -5.20 9.69 -22.12
CA ASN A 190 -4.86 9.04 -20.86
C ASN A 190 -3.37 8.74 -20.75
N TYR A 191 -2.72 8.29 -21.83
CA TYR A 191 -1.27 8.05 -21.84
C TYR A 191 -0.47 9.34 -21.68
N VAL A 192 -0.77 10.38 -22.45
CA VAL A 192 -0.03 11.65 -22.38
C VAL A 192 -0.28 12.38 -21.05
N ASN A 193 -1.50 12.34 -20.51
CA ASN A 193 -1.76 12.82 -19.14
C ASN A 193 -0.97 12.01 -18.12
N TYR A 194 -0.88 10.69 -18.27
CA TYR A 194 -0.03 9.86 -17.43
C TYR A 194 1.46 10.27 -17.53
N LEU A 195 1.98 10.60 -18.71
CA LEU A 195 3.35 11.15 -18.85
C LEU A 195 3.54 12.42 -18.02
N ARG A 196 2.61 13.37 -18.15
CA ARG A 196 2.63 14.65 -17.43
C ARG A 196 2.51 14.45 -15.92
N ASP A 197 1.51 13.69 -15.48
CA ASP A 197 1.22 13.43 -14.06
C ASP A 197 2.31 12.58 -13.39
N ASN A 198 3.18 11.94 -14.18
CA ASN A 198 4.35 11.22 -13.69
C ASN A 198 5.67 11.99 -13.89
N LYS A 199 5.62 13.27 -14.33
CA LYS A 199 6.78 14.13 -14.64
C LYS A 199 7.78 13.50 -15.63
N LEU A 200 7.27 12.69 -16.54
CA LEU A 200 8.05 12.07 -17.61
C LEU A 200 8.19 12.99 -18.82
N ILE A 201 7.31 14.00 -18.91
CA ILE A 201 7.39 15.14 -19.81
C ILE A 201 7.21 16.43 -19.01
N SER A 202 7.82 17.52 -19.46
CA SER A 202 7.71 18.82 -18.80
C SER A 202 6.35 19.48 -19.07
N LYS A 203 5.98 20.47 -18.25
CA LYS A 203 4.78 21.28 -18.52
C LYS A 203 4.88 22.00 -19.86
N ASP A 204 6.02 22.61 -20.14
CA ASP A 204 6.26 23.31 -21.41
C ASP A 204 6.13 22.36 -22.61
N GLU A 205 6.61 21.13 -22.48
CA GLU A 205 6.47 20.11 -23.51
C GLU A 205 5.02 19.67 -23.72
N PHE A 206 4.27 19.46 -22.63
CA PHE A 206 2.85 19.12 -22.68
C PHE A 206 2.00 20.26 -23.28
N ASP A 207 2.33 21.52 -22.97
CA ASP A 207 1.57 22.70 -23.41
C ASP A 207 1.88 23.08 -24.87
N ASN A 208 3.06 22.74 -25.40
CA ASN A 208 3.52 23.17 -26.73
C ASN A 208 3.55 22.07 -27.81
N LYS A 209 3.38 20.79 -27.47
CA LYS A 209 3.30 19.69 -28.44
C LYS A 209 1.86 19.17 -28.55
N SER A 210 1.45 18.72 -29.73
CA SER A 210 0.12 18.13 -29.87
C SER A 210 0.03 16.76 -29.18
N LEU A 211 -1.20 16.32 -28.87
CA LEU A 211 -1.44 15.00 -28.29
C LEU A 211 -0.80 13.87 -29.12
N ASP A 212 -0.90 13.98 -30.45
CA ASP A 212 -0.34 13.00 -31.38
C ASP A 212 1.19 13.05 -31.44
N ASP A 213 1.80 14.24 -31.34
CA ASP A 213 3.26 14.39 -31.29
C ASP A 213 3.83 13.74 -30.02
N LEU A 214 3.23 14.05 -28.86
CA LEU A 214 3.64 13.48 -27.57
C LEU A 214 3.43 11.97 -27.54
N PHE A 215 2.29 11.49 -28.05
CA PHE A 215 2.04 10.06 -28.16
C PHE A 215 3.08 9.40 -29.07
N THR A 216 3.38 9.99 -30.22
CA THR A 216 4.35 9.44 -31.18
C THR A 216 5.77 9.39 -30.58
N GLU A 217 6.20 10.47 -29.95
CA GLU A 217 7.56 10.57 -29.41
C GLU A 217 7.83 9.63 -28.24
N TYR A 218 6.84 9.43 -27.36
CA TYR A 218 7.02 8.66 -26.13
C TYR A 218 6.46 7.25 -26.18
N TYR A 219 5.39 7.03 -26.95
CA TYR A 219 4.79 5.71 -27.13
C TYR A 219 5.30 5.02 -28.39
N LEU A 220 5.52 5.76 -29.50
CA LEU A 220 5.86 5.16 -30.80
C LEU A 220 7.37 5.01 -31.08
N LYS A 221 8.25 5.29 -30.11
CA LYS A 221 9.71 5.28 -30.28
C LYS A 221 10.28 3.87 -30.48
N THR A 222 11.17 3.73 -31.46
CA THR A 222 11.93 2.49 -31.67
C THR A 222 12.97 2.28 -30.55
N LYS A 223 13.11 1.05 -30.06
CA LYS A 223 14.11 0.67 -29.06
C LYS A 223 14.84 -0.62 -29.46
N VAL A 224 16.15 -0.67 -29.22
CA VAL A 224 16.90 -1.93 -29.21
C VAL A 224 16.66 -2.61 -27.86
N GLY A 225 16.42 -3.92 -27.86
CA GLY A 225 16.26 -4.69 -26.64
C GLY A 225 16.84 -6.09 -26.69
N ASP A 226 16.56 -6.87 -25.65
CA ASP A 226 17.10 -8.22 -25.46
C ASP A 226 16.02 -9.32 -25.50
N LEU A 227 16.45 -10.58 -25.33
CA LEU A 227 15.55 -11.73 -25.31
C LEU A 227 14.56 -11.69 -24.15
N LYS A 228 14.93 -11.13 -23.00
CA LYS A 228 14.02 -10.98 -21.85
C LYS A 228 12.89 -10.00 -22.21
N GLN A 229 13.22 -8.88 -22.84
CA GLN A 229 12.24 -7.90 -23.30
C GLN A 229 11.37 -8.43 -24.45
N LEU A 230 11.93 -9.30 -25.30
CA LEU A 230 11.16 -10.00 -26.32
C LEU A 230 10.11 -10.94 -25.71
N ALA A 231 10.46 -11.68 -24.64
CA ALA A 231 9.47 -12.44 -23.86
C ALA A 231 8.40 -11.52 -23.27
N GLY A 232 8.80 -10.37 -22.73
CA GLY A 232 7.88 -9.33 -22.22
C GLY A 232 6.85 -8.89 -23.26
N SER A 233 7.27 -8.75 -24.54
CA SER A 233 6.38 -8.38 -25.64
C SER A 233 5.32 -9.44 -25.97
N GLN A 234 5.62 -10.73 -25.77
CA GLN A 234 4.62 -11.79 -25.91
C GLN A 234 3.55 -11.68 -24.82
N TYR A 235 3.94 -11.53 -23.55
CA TYR A 235 3.00 -11.31 -22.45
C TYR A 235 2.19 -10.02 -22.64
N PHE A 236 2.83 -8.96 -23.16
CA PHE A 236 2.14 -7.72 -23.49
C PHE A 236 0.99 -7.92 -24.49
N ASN A 237 1.26 -8.62 -25.60
CA ASN A 237 0.25 -8.92 -26.62
C ASN A 237 -0.88 -9.81 -26.08
N LEU A 238 -0.56 -10.78 -25.22
CA LEU A 238 -1.56 -11.58 -24.52
C LEU A 238 -2.42 -10.71 -23.58
N GLY A 239 -1.80 -9.77 -22.87
CA GLY A 239 -2.50 -8.80 -22.03
C GLY A 239 -3.50 -7.96 -22.81
N LEU A 240 -3.09 -7.43 -23.97
CA LEU A 240 -3.98 -6.69 -24.87
C LEU A 240 -5.15 -7.56 -25.34
N ASP A 241 -4.89 -8.81 -25.77
CA ASP A 241 -5.94 -9.72 -26.21
C ASP A 241 -6.97 -9.98 -25.11
N PHE A 242 -6.52 -10.27 -23.88
CA PHE A 242 -7.42 -10.44 -22.73
C PHE A 242 -8.20 -9.16 -22.41
N LEU A 243 -7.56 -7.98 -22.52
CA LEU A 243 -8.23 -6.71 -22.27
C LEU A 243 -9.34 -6.45 -23.30
N THR A 244 -9.12 -6.73 -24.59
CA THR A 244 -10.17 -6.62 -25.63
C THR A 244 -11.35 -7.56 -25.41
N GLN A 245 -11.12 -8.68 -24.72
CA GLN A 245 -12.16 -9.63 -24.32
C GLN A 245 -12.78 -9.31 -22.96
N ASN A 246 -12.50 -8.14 -22.38
CA ASN A 246 -12.95 -7.71 -21.05
C ASN A 246 -12.50 -8.64 -19.90
N LYS A 247 -11.46 -9.45 -20.11
CA LYS A 247 -10.87 -10.39 -19.15
C LYS A 247 -9.78 -9.70 -18.33
N VAL A 248 -10.19 -8.73 -17.51
CA VAL A 248 -9.27 -7.78 -16.84
C VAL A 248 -8.27 -8.49 -15.92
N LYS A 249 -8.65 -9.53 -15.18
CA LYS A 249 -7.73 -10.26 -14.28
C LYS A 249 -6.59 -10.93 -15.05
N GLN A 250 -6.92 -11.57 -16.17
CA GLN A 250 -5.92 -12.17 -17.07
C GLN A 250 -5.07 -11.11 -17.74
N ALA A 251 -5.67 -9.99 -18.16
CA ALA A 251 -4.94 -8.86 -18.74
C ALA A 251 -3.91 -8.29 -17.76
N LEU A 252 -4.34 -7.98 -16.53
CA LEU A 252 -3.46 -7.50 -15.46
C LEU A 252 -2.31 -8.48 -15.23
N ASN A 253 -2.59 -9.78 -15.07
CA ASN A 253 -1.54 -10.77 -14.82
C ASN A 253 -0.48 -10.78 -15.93
N ASN A 254 -0.90 -10.69 -17.19
CA ASN A 254 0.02 -10.63 -18.33
C ASN A 254 0.80 -9.31 -18.37
N PHE A 255 0.16 -8.16 -18.11
CA PHE A 255 0.86 -6.88 -18.06
C PHE A 255 1.85 -6.79 -16.88
N THR A 256 1.54 -7.40 -15.74
CA THR A 256 2.47 -7.51 -14.62
C THR A 256 3.73 -8.29 -15.02
N LYS A 257 3.59 -9.43 -15.72
CA LYS A 257 4.73 -10.20 -16.26
C LYS A 257 5.47 -9.43 -17.36
N ALA A 258 4.75 -8.75 -18.24
CA ALA A 258 5.36 -7.91 -19.28
C ALA A 258 6.22 -6.81 -18.66
N TYR A 259 5.72 -6.11 -17.64
CA TYR A 259 6.49 -5.08 -16.91
C TYR A 259 7.69 -5.67 -16.17
N TYR A 260 7.53 -6.86 -15.58
CA TYR A 260 8.62 -7.56 -14.90
C TYR A 260 9.78 -7.93 -15.85
N LEU A 261 9.44 -8.35 -17.06
CA LEU A 261 10.39 -8.73 -18.11
C LEU A 261 10.98 -7.51 -18.83
N ASP A 262 10.18 -6.46 -19.02
CA ASP A 262 10.55 -5.20 -19.64
C ASP A 262 9.88 -4.03 -18.91
N ALA A 263 10.65 -3.31 -18.08
CA ALA A 263 10.17 -2.19 -17.27
C ALA A 263 9.94 -0.91 -18.09
N SER A 264 9.40 -1.05 -19.30
CA SER A 264 9.10 0.05 -20.21
C SER A 264 7.87 0.83 -19.75
N LEU A 265 7.80 2.08 -20.21
CA LEU A 265 6.73 3.00 -19.84
C LEU A 265 5.35 2.53 -20.31
N GLN A 266 5.31 1.90 -21.49
CA GLN A 266 4.12 1.29 -22.07
C GLN A 266 3.60 0.15 -21.17
N ASN A 267 4.48 -0.77 -20.75
CA ASN A 267 4.11 -1.86 -19.84
C ASN A 267 3.63 -1.33 -18.49
N LYS A 268 4.31 -0.30 -17.95
CA LYS A 268 3.90 0.35 -16.70
C LYS A 268 2.50 0.93 -16.82
N PHE A 269 2.22 1.66 -17.89
CA PHE A 269 0.92 2.30 -18.13
C PHE A 269 -0.20 1.26 -18.21
N LEU A 270 -0.07 0.22 -19.05
CA LEU A 270 -1.13 -0.78 -19.24
C LEU A 270 -1.34 -1.68 -18.02
N MET A 271 -0.28 -1.99 -17.28
CA MET A 271 -0.39 -2.64 -15.97
C MET A 271 -1.16 -1.74 -14.98
N THR A 272 -0.81 -0.46 -14.89
CA THR A 272 -1.44 0.50 -13.96
C THR A 272 -2.92 0.72 -14.29
N ALA A 273 -3.24 0.88 -15.57
CA ALA A 273 -4.62 1.03 -16.03
C ALA A 273 -5.45 -0.24 -15.73
N SER A 274 -4.89 -1.41 -16.02
CA SER A 274 -5.55 -2.69 -15.72
C SER A 274 -5.73 -2.91 -14.22
N LEU A 275 -4.81 -2.41 -13.40
CA LEU A 275 -4.91 -2.47 -11.95
C LEU A 275 -6.04 -1.58 -11.40
N GLY A 276 -6.19 -0.36 -11.93
CA GLY A 276 -7.33 0.50 -11.62
C GLY A 276 -8.66 -0.15 -12.01
N LEU A 277 -8.75 -0.74 -13.21
CA LEU A 277 -9.93 -1.49 -13.64
C LEU A 277 -10.21 -2.72 -12.78
N MET A 278 -9.17 -3.41 -12.29
CA MET A 278 -9.35 -4.54 -11.37
C MET A 278 -9.88 -4.08 -10.02
N ILE A 279 -9.36 -3.00 -9.46
CA ILE A 279 -9.85 -2.45 -8.19
C ILE A 279 -11.32 -2.05 -8.31
N ASP A 280 -11.70 -1.38 -9.39
CA ASP A 280 -13.10 -0.96 -9.64
C ASP A 280 -14.06 -2.16 -9.76
N LYS A 281 -13.61 -3.27 -10.36
CA LYS A 281 -14.43 -4.48 -10.55
C LYS A 281 -14.42 -5.45 -9.37
N THR A 282 -13.47 -5.33 -8.45
CA THR A 282 -13.28 -6.26 -7.35
C THR A 282 -13.95 -5.69 -6.09
N ASN A 283 -14.83 -6.48 -5.46
CA ASN A 283 -15.40 -6.10 -4.18
C ASN A 283 -14.28 -5.96 -3.14
N ALA A 284 -14.33 -4.94 -2.30
CA ALA A 284 -13.34 -4.74 -1.25
C ALA A 284 -13.29 -5.89 -0.21
N THR A 285 -14.28 -6.79 -0.18
CA THR A 285 -14.28 -8.02 0.62
C THR A 285 -13.59 -9.20 -0.07
N ASP A 286 -13.14 -9.06 -1.31
CA ASP A 286 -12.37 -10.08 -2.01
C ASP A 286 -10.98 -10.25 -1.37
N PRO A 287 -10.50 -11.50 -1.14
CA PRO A 287 -9.18 -11.77 -0.57
C PRO A 287 -7.97 -11.20 -1.35
N ASP A 288 -8.15 -10.83 -2.62
CA ASP A 288 -7.09 -10.24 -3.43
C ASP A 288 -7.18 -8.70 -3.51
N TYR A 289 -8.27 -8.07 -3.04
CA TYR A 289 -8.46 -6.61 -3.18
C TYR A 289 -7.30 -5.81 -2.58
N TYR A 290 -6.90 -6.13 -1.35
CA TYR A 290 -5.81 -5.42 -0.67
C TYR A 290 -4.45 -5.64 -1.36
N LYS A 291 -4.28 -6.74 -2.11
CA LYS A 291 -3.07 -6.99 -2.92
C LYS A 291 -3.06 -6.07 -4.13
N TYR A 292 -4.20 -5.91 -4.80
CA TYR A 292 -4.34 -4.97 -5.90
C TYR A 292 -4.09 -3.53 -5.45
N LEU A 293 -4.69 -3.10 -4.34
CA LEU A 293 -4.43 -1.78 -3.75
C LEU A 293 -2.96 -1.60 -3.38
N GLY A 294 -2.34 -2.60 -2.74
CA GLY A 294 -0.93 -2.58 -2.38
C GLY A 294 0.00 -2.44 -3.60
N MET A 295 -0.30 -3.11 -4.70
CA MET A 295 0.44 -2.92 -5.96
C MET A 295 0.18 -1.53 -6.57
N PHE A 296 -1.05 -1.01 -6.46
CA PHE A 296 -1.44 0.26 -7.08
C PHE A 296 -0.77 1.46 -6.41
N THR A 297 -0.59 1.40 -5.10
CA THR A 297 0.21 2.42 -4.37
C THR A 297 1.68 2.47 -4.79
N ARG A 298 2.22 1.42 -5.42
CA ARG A 298 3.60 1.40 -5.94
C ARG A 298 3.72 1.93 -7.37
N THR A 299 2.62 1.98 -8.12
CA THR A 299 2.64 2.47 -9.50
C THR A 299 2.58 3.99 -9.59
N SER A 300 2.01 4.65 -8.58
CA SER A 300 1.84 6.11 -8.52
C SER A 300 3.16 6.88 -8.49
N SER A 301 3.24 7.92 -9.32
CA SER A 301 4.18 9.04 -9.12
C SER A 301 3.83 9.83 -7.87
N LYS A 302 4.72 10.77 -7.52
CA LYS A 302 4.51 11.75 -6.45
C LYS A 302 3.24 12.62 -6.64
N ASP A 303 2.65 12.67 -7.84
CA ASP A 303 1.49 13.54 -8.16
C ASP A 303 0.15 12.80 -8.33
N VAL A 304 0.12 11.45 -8.27
CA VAL A 304 -1.18 10.77 -8.09
C VAL A 304 -1.75 11.25 -6.77
N LYS A 305 -2.96 11.83 -6.81
CA LYS A 305 -3.63 12.35 -5.62
C LYS A 305 -3.72 11.23 -4.59
N LYS A 306 -2.92 11.35 -3.51
CA LYS A 306 -2.89 10.40 -2.39
C LYS A 306 -4.30 10.10 -1.88
N ASP A 307 -5.20 11.07 -2.00
CA ASP A 307 -6.63 10.98 -1.73
C ASP A 307 -7.33 9.79 -2.40
N ILE A 308 -6.92 9.38 -3.60
CA ILE A 308 -7.48 8.19 -4.26
C ILE A 308 -7.18 6.94 -3.44
N PHE A 309 -5.93 6.76 -3.02
CA PHE A 309 -5.54 5.60 -2.20
C PHE A 309 -6.16 5.63 -0.81
N ILE A 310 -6.25 6.83 -0.21
CA ILE A 310 -6.93 7.05 1.07
C ILE A 310 -8.41 6.67 0.94
N SER A 311 -9.08 7.09 -0.14
CA SER A 311 -10.48 6.75 -0.41
C SER A 311 -10.67 5.25 -0.61
N LEU A 312 -9.83 4.60 -1.43
CA LEU A 312 -9.89 3.14 -1.64
C LEU A 312 -9.64 2.33 -0.36
N PHE A 313 -8.75 2.80 0.52
CA PHE A 313 -8.50 2.18 1.82
C PHE A 313 -9.68 2.43 2.79
N TYR A 314 -10.29 3.61 2.74
CA TYR A 314 -11.49 3.91 3.51
C TYR A 314 -12.67 3.04 3.07
N ASP A 315 -12.90 2.87 1.77
CA ASP A 315 -13.93 1.98 1.23
C ASP A 315 -13.71 0.53 1.68
N MET A 316 -12.46 0.07 1.63
CA MET A 316 -12.09 -1.25 2.16
C MET A 316 -12.39 -1.37 3.66
N THR A 317 -12.11 -0.33 4.42
CA THR A 317 -12.42 -0.26 5.87
C THR A 317 -13.92 -0.34 6.10
N GLN A 318 -14.72 0.45 5.39
CA GLN A 318 -16.18 0.42 5.53
C GLN A 318 -16.75 -0.95 5.19
N ARG A 319 -16.28 -1.59 4.11
CA ARG A 319 -16.77 -2.90 3.68
C ARG A 319 -16.33 -4.02 4.61
N GLN A 320 -15.02 -4.19 4.83
CA GLN A 320 -14.49 -5.31 5.61
C GLN A 320 -14.83 -5.20 7.11
N LEU A 321 -14.71 -4.01 7.70
CA LEU A 321 -14.85 -3.82 9.15
C LEU A 321 -16.27 -3.47 9.59
N ASN A 322 -16.89 -2.49 8.94
CA ASN A 322 -18.12 -1.87 9.43
C ASN A 322 -19.37 -2.56 8.90
N PHE A 323 -19.38 -2.98 7.63
CA PHE A 323 -20.51 -3.68 7.03
C PHE A 323 -20.47 -5.19 7.31
N GLU A 324 -19.39 -5.87 6.91
CA GLU A 324 -19.26 -7.33 7.10
C GLU A 324 -18.87 -7.74 8.53
N GLY A 325 -18.27 -6.82 9.30
CA GLY A 325 -17.81 -7.13 10.65
C GLY A 325 -16.56 -8.02 10.72
N ASN A 326 -15.89 -8.30 9.60
CA ASN A 326 -14.77 -9.24 9.49
C ASN A 326 -13.44 -8.60 9.92
N VAL A 327 -13.23 -8.52 11.24
CA VAL A 327 -12.05 -7.91 11.86
C VAL A 327 -10.74 -8.58 11.43
N ASP A 328 -10.72 -9.91 11.33
CA ASP A 328 -9.49 -10.64 11.01
C ASP A 328 -9.04 -10.40 9.58
N MET A 329 -9.99 -10.35 8.63
CA MET A 329 -9.68 -9.94 7.27
C MET A 329 -9.15 -8.50 7.24
N TYR A 330 -9.82 -7.58 7.93
CA TYR A 330 -9.39 -6.18 7.95
C TYR A 330 -7.98 -6.00 8.53
N LYS A 331 -7.65 -6.70 9.61
CA LYS A 331 -6.31 -6.73 10.21
C LYS A 331 -5.25 -7.24 9.22
N ARG A 332 -5.52 -8.36 8.54
CA ARG A 332 -4.60 -8.92 7.53
C ARG A 332 -4.41 -7.97 6.35
N SER A 333 -5.49 -7.37 5.85
CA SER A 333 -5.45 -6.38 4.77
C SER A 333 -4.59 -5.17 5.15
N TYR A 334 -4.80 -4.63 6.35
CA TYR A 334 -4.01 -3.52 6.88
C TYR A 334 -2.53 -3.89 7.02
N GLN A 335 -2.20 -5.01 7.65
CA GLN A 335 -0.81 -5.47 7.83
C GLN A 335 -0.10 -5.61 6.48
N TYR A 336 -0.73 -6.27 5.51
CA TYR A 336 -0.16 -6.40 4.17
C TYR A 336 0.12 -5.04 3.53
N LEU A 337 -0.81 -4.09 3.63
CA LEU A 337 -0.61 -2.75 3.08
C LEU A 337 0.53 -2.00 3.79
N MET A 338 0.63 -2.12 5.11
CA MET A 338 1.73 -1.51 5.87
C MET A 338 3.10 -2.12 5.51
N ASP A 339 3.15 -3.37 5.08
CA ASP A 339 4.38 -3.99 4.61
C ASP A 339 4.75 -3.56 3.17
N LYS A 340 3.76 -3.31 2.31
CA LYS A 340 3.97 -3.05 0.88
C LYS A 340 4.01 -1.59 0.48
N VAL A 341 3.31 -0.71 1.20
CA VAL A 341 3.28 0.73 0.92
C VAL A 341 4.61 1.35 1.34
N LYS A 342 5.28 2.07 0.44
CA LYS A 342 6.56 2.74 0.73
C LYS A 342 6.39 4.20 1.15
N ASP A 343 5.35 4.86 0.68
CA ASP A 343 5.08 6.27 0.99
C ASP A 343 4.68 6.42 2.47
N SER A 344 5.48 7.18 3.22
CA SER A 344 5.29 7.38 4.66
C SER A 344 4.03 8.17 4.99
N THR A 345 3.61 9.09 4.12
CA THR A 345 2.35 9.84 4.30
C THR A 345 1.15 8.90 4.16
N LEU A 346 1.12 8.06 3.12
CA LEU A 346 0.05 7.06 2.96
C LEU A 346 0.01 6.07 4.11
N LYS A 347 1.18 5.60 4.57
CA LYS A 347 1.27 4.75 5.77
C LYS A 347 0.67 5.43 7.00
N SER A 348 0.98 6.71 7.21
CA SER A 348 0.45 7.50 8.30
C SER A 348 -1.08 7.65 8.21
N GLU A 349 -1.61 7.94 7.02
CA GLU A 349 -3.06 8.05 6.77
C GLU A 349 -3.80 6.73 6.97
N PHE A 350 -3.27 5.62 6.43
CA PHE A 350 -3.85 4.28 6.63
C PHE A 350 -3.82 3.88 8.11
N SER A 351 -2.73 4.20 8.81
CA SER A 351 -2.60 3.94 10.24
C SER A 351 -3.61 4.75 11.04
N PHE A 352 -3.84 6.02 10.68
CA PHE A 352 -4.86 6.85 11.32
C PHE A 352 -6.25 6.24 11.13
N ILE A 353 -6.66 5.94 9.88
CA ILE A 353 -7.97 5.36 9.57
C ILE A 353 -8.16 4.03 10.31
N TYR A 354 -7.17 3.14 10.25
CA TYR A 354 -7.21 1.83 10.91
C TYR A 354 -7.42 1.96 12.42
N ASN A 355 -6.61 2.77 13.09
CA ASN A 355 -6.69 2.95 14.54
C ASN A 355 -8.00 3.65 14.95
N PHE A 356 -8.41 4.68 14.22
CA PHE A 356 -9.67 5.38 14.49
C PHE A 356 -10.87 4.45 14.40
N GLU A 357 -10.98 3.69 13.30
CA GLU A 357 -12.12 2.81 13.03
C GLU A 357 -12.14 1.58 13.94
N MET A 358 -10.97 0.99 14.25
CA MET A 358 -10.86 -0.06 15.27
C MET A 358 -11.26 0.45 16.66
N GLY A 359 -10.81 1.64 17.04
CA GLY A 359 -11.20 2.28 18.29
C GLY A 359 -12.71 2.50 18.37
N ARG A 360 -13.32 2.99 17.29
CA ARG A 360 -14.78 3.18 17.17
C ARG A 360 -15.54 1.87 17.33
N LYS A 361 -15.09 0.79 16.68
CA LYS A 361 -15.71 -0.53 16.80
C LYS A 361 -15.68 -1.03 18.25
N MET A 362 -14.57 -0.84 18.95
CA MET A 362 -14.45 -1.23 20.36
C MET A 362 -15.40 -0.43 21.27
N ILE A 363 -15.58 0.87 21.03
CA ILE A 363 -16.60 1.68 21.74
C ILE A 363 -17.99 1.09 21.54
N ASN A 364 -18.36 0.78 20.28
CA ASN A 364 -19.69 0.25 19.96
C ASN A 364 -19.95 -1.10 20.63
N ASN A 365 -18.91 -1.85 20.96
CA ASN A 365 -18.97 -3.11 21.71
C ASN A 365 -18.80 -2.92 23.23
N LEU A 366 -18.74 -1.69 23.74
CA LEU A 366 -18.48 -1.35 25.14
C LEU A 366 -17.10 -1.78 25.67
N HIS A 367 -16.15 -2.06 24.77
CA HIS A 367 -14.77 -2.46 25.09
C HIS A 367 -13.85 -1.23 25.19
N TYR A 368 -14.14 -0.34 26.12
CA TYR A 368 -13.48 0.97 26.20
C TYR A 368 -11.96 0.91 26.49
N ASN A 369 -11.49 -0.09 27.25
CA ASN A 369 -10.06 -0.27 27.52
C ASN A 369 -9.27 -0.59 26.24
N GLU A 370 -9.79 -1.49 25.42
CA GLU A 370 -9.19 -1.84 24.13
C GLU A 370 -9.28 -0.65 23.15
N SER A 371 -10.40 0.07 23.17
CA SER A 371 -10.59 1.27 22.36
C SER A 371 -9.51 2.32 22.62
N LEU A 372 -9.18 2.58 23.90
CA LEU A 372 -8.22 3.60 24.29
C LEU A 372 -6.86 3.40 23.60
N THR A 373 -6.37 2.16 23.54
CA THR A 373 -5.10 1.83 22.86
C THR A 373 -5.11 2.25 21.39
N PHE A 374 -6.20 1.95 20.68
CA PHE A 374 -6.33 2.33 19.27
C PHE A 374 -6.47 3.85 19.11
N LEU A 375 -7.32 4.50 19.92
CA LEU A 375 -7.55 5.94 19.81
C LEU A 375 -6.30 6.75 20.16
N GLU A 376 -5.49 6.33 21.13
CA GLU A 376 -4.21 6.97 21.41
C GLU A 376 -3.24 6.89 20.23
N ASN A 377 -3.21 5.76 19.52
CA ASN A 377 -2.38 5.63 18.31
C ASN A 377 -2.88 6.53 17.18
N ALA A 378 -4.20 6.68 17.01
CA ALA A 378 -4.77 7.63 16.05
C ALA A 378 -4.47 9.09 16.45
N TYR A 379 -4.60 9.43 17.73
CA TYR A 379 -4.32 10.77 18.27
C TYR A 379 -2.86 11.17 18.07
N LYS A 380 -1.90 10.25 18.29
CA LYS A 380 -0.47 10.50 18.02
C LYS A 380 -0.20 10.89 16.56
N ILE A 381 -1.02 10.43 15.62
CA ILE A 381 -0.86 10.75 14.20
C ILE A 381 -1.52 12.08 13.86
N LYS A 382 -2.73 12.34 14.38
CA LYS A 382 -3.49 13.57 14.12
C LYS A 382 -4.06 14.16 15.43
N PRO A 383 -3.23 14.81 16.25
CA PRO A 383 -3.66 15.30 17.57
C PRO A 383 -4.70 16.43 17.48
N ASP A 384 -4.73 17.17 16.37
CA ASP A 384 -5.66 18.28 16.15
C ASP A 384 -6.98 17.85 15.47
N ASN A 385 -7.17 16.55 15.19
CA ASN A 385 -8.41 16.07 14.62
C ASN A 385 -9.52 16.04 15.71
N VAL A 386 -10.61 16.78 15.48
CA VAL A 386 -11.68 16.97 16.46
C VAL A 386 -12.44 15.67 16.76
N ASP A 387 -12.61 14.80 15.77
CA ASP A 387 -13.33 13.54 15.97
C ASP A 387 -12.58 12.58 16.89
N ILE A 388 -11.25 12.44 16.71
CA ILE A 388 -10.44 11.59 17.59
C ILE A 388 -10.39 12.16 19.01
N GLN A 389 -10.27 13.48 19.16
CA GLN A 389 -10.35 14.15 20.45
C GLN A 389 -11.68 13.83 21.16
N ASN A 390 -12.80 13.99 20.47
CA ASN A 390 -14.13 13.71 21.02
C ASN A 390 -14.30 12.24 21.41
N MET A 391 -13.83 11.31 20.58
CA MET A 391 -13.90 9.87 20.86
C MET A 391 -13.01 9.46 22.04
N LEU A 392 -11.82 10.03 22.14
CA LEU A 392 -10.89 9.76 23.23
C LEU A 392 -11.49 10.24 24.56
N VAL A 393 -12.02 11.47 24.60
CA VAL A 393 -12.73 12.02 25.76
C VAL A 393 -13.94 11.15 26.13
N ALA A 394 -14.77 10.78 25.15
CA ALA A 394 -15.94 9.93 25.41
C ALA A 394 -15.55 8.56 25.98
N THR A 395 -14.44 7.97 25.51
CA THR A 395 -13.90 6.71 26.00
C THR A 395 -13.43 6.83 27.45
N VAL A 396 -12.66 7.87 27.76
CA VAL A 396 -12.18 8.14 29.13
C VAL A 396 -13.34 8.38 30.09
N VAL A 397 -14.35 9.17 29.70
CA VAL A 397 -15.55 9.37 30.53
C VAL A 397 -16.29 8.05 30.74
N SER A 398 -16.48 7.26 29.68
CA SER A 398 -17.22 6.00 29.75
C SER A 398 -16.54 4.94 30.62
N LEU A 399 -15.20 4.84 30.58
CA LEU A 399 -14.43 3.95 31.45
C LEU A 399 -14.67 4.23 32.94
N ASN A 400 -14.94 5.49 33.26
CA ASN A 400 -14.93 5.98 34.62
C ASN A 400 -16.33 6.21 35.20
N SER A 401 -17.37 6.13 34.36
CA SER A 401 -18.77 6.30 34.76
C SER A 401 -19.26 5.33 35.86
N LYS A 402 -18.62 4.17 36.04
CA LYS A 402 -18.99 3.14 37.03
C LYS A 402 -18.19 3.17 38.33
N SER A 403 -17.25 4.11 38.49
CA SER A 403 -16.20 4.01 39.53
C SER A 403 -16.35 4.96 40.73
N PHE A 404 -17.48 5.69 40.86
CA PHE A 404 -17.61 6.79 41.83
C PHE A 404 -17.96 6.40 43.28
N TYR A 405 -18.01 5.11 43.63
CA TYR A 405 -18.41 4.65 44.97
C TYR A 405 -17.27 4.09 45.82
N ASP A 406 -16.08 3.90 45.25
CA ASP A 406 -14.92 3.31 45.92
C ASP A 406 -13.76 4.32 45.94
N GLU A 407 -13.25 4.65 47.13
CA GLU A 407 -12.15 5.60 47.30
C GLU A 407 -10.87 5.15 46.58
N ASN A 408 -10.52 3.86 46.67
CA ASN A 408 -9.32 3.37 46.02
C ASN A 408 -9.39 3.59 44.51
N ARG A 409 -10.58 3.38 43.92
CA ARG A 409 -10.84 3.66 42.51
C ARG A 409 -10.82 5.14 42.19
N LEU A 410 -11.37 6.00 43.06
CA LEU A 410 -11.33 7.44 42.88
C LEU A 410 -9.90 8.01 42.90
N ASN A 411 -9.02 7.48 43.77
CA ASN A 411 -7.62 7.87 43.78
C ASN A 411 -6.90 7.43 42.49
N ILE A 412 -7.08 6.18 42.06
CA ILE A 412 -6.51 5.68 40.79
C ILE A 412 -7.02 6.52 39.62
N LEU A 413 -8.31 6.85 39.61
CA LEU A 413 -8.92 7.68 38.59
C LEU A 413 -8.35 9.10 38.59
N ASN A 414 -8.15 9.69 39.75
CA ASN A 414 -7.52 11.00 39.86
C ASN A 414 -6.15 11.03 39.17
N ASP A 415 -5.28 10.07 39.52
CA ASP A 415 -3.94 9.96 38.95
C ASP A 415 -4.00 9.69 37.44
N THR A 416 -4.96 8.87 37.01
CA THR A 416 -5.17 8.56 35.59
C THR A 416 -5.57 9.80 34.80
N LEU A 417 -6.48 10.64 35.32
CA LEU A 417 -6.91 11.86 34.65
C LEU A 417 -5.81 12.91 34.61
N ASP A 418 -5.07 13.08 35.70
CA ASP A 418 -3.94 14.00 35.76
C ASP A 418 -2.87 13.60 34.72
N ASN A 419 -2.59 12.29 34.58
CA ASN A 419 -1.68 11.78 33.55
C ASN A 419 -2.25 11.90 32.13
N PHE A 420 -3.56 11.72 31.96
CA PHE A 420 -4.23 11.87 30.67
C PHE A 420 -4.15 13.31 30.17
N VAL A 421 -4.47 14.29 31.01
CA VAL A 421 -4.41 15.72 30.66
C VAL A 421 -2.97 16.16 30.37
N LYS A 422 -1.98 15.65 31.11
CA LYS A 422 -0.56 15.90 30.84
C LYS A 422 -0.10 15.35 29.50
N SER A 423 -0.56 14.17 29.12
CA SER A 423 -0.21 13.54 27.84
C SER A 423 -1.04 14.06 26.66
N HIS A 424 -2.17 14.73 26.93
CA HIS A 424 -3.09 15.27 25.92
C HIS A 424 -3.40 16.74 26.21
N ILE A 425 -2.37 17.60 26.15
CA ILE A 425 -2.48 19.01 26.57
C ILE A 425 -3.60 19.78 25.85
N ASN A 426 -3.89 19.44 24.59
CA ASN A 426 -4.95 20.05 23.79
C ASN A 426 -6.36 19.70 24.32
N LEU A 427 -6.48 18.69 25.18
CA LEU A 427 -7.74 18.25 25.80
C LEU A 427 -7.95 18.77 27.22
N LYS A 428 -6.96 19.47 27.80
CA LYS A 428 -7.05 19.98 29.18
C LYS A 428 -8.26 20.90 29.38
N ASP A 429 -8.60 21.65 28.34
CA ASP A 429 -9.69 22.62 28.34
C ASP A 429 -10.98 21.99 27.77
N ASN A 430 -11.12 20.66 27.73
CA ASN A 430 -12.36 20.03 27.31
C ASN A 430 -13.38 19.97 28.46
N ASP A 431 -14.60 20.47 28.23
CA ASP A 431 -15.63 20.59 29.27
C ASP A 431 -15.97 19.24 29.93
N LYS A 432 -16.01 18.14 29.17
CA LYS A 432 -16.30 16.81 29.73
C LYS A 432 -15.18 16.28 30.60
N ILE A 433 -13.92 16.57 30.25
CA ILE A 433 -12.75 16.19 31.06
C ILE A 433 -12.76 16.99 32.36
N ILE A 434 -13.01 18.30 32.27
CA ILE A 434 -13.08 19.17 33.45
C ILE A 434 -14.22 18.75 34.38
N ASN A 435 -15.40 18.45 33.84
CA ASN A 435 -16.51 17.92 34.64
C ASN A 435 -16.15 16.60 35.31
N LEU A 436 -15.48 15.69 34.60
CA LEU A 436 -15.01 14.44 35.19
C LEU A 436 -14.00 14.69 36.32
N MET A 437 -13.08 15.64 36.16
CA MET A 437 -12.15 16.06 37.21
C MET A 437 -12.91 16.64 38.41
N TYR A 438 -13.91 17.51 38.20
CA TYR A 438 -14.77 18.00 39.29
C TYR A 438 -15.40 16.86 40.08
N MET A 439 -16.01 15.90 39.39
CA MET A 439 -16.66 14.75 40.03
C MET A 439 -15.68 13.94 40.89
N VAL A 440 -14.47 13.70 40.39
CA VAL A 440 -13.45 12.93 41.10
C VAL A 440 -12.94 13.64 42.35
N LYS A 441 -12.57 14.93 42.22
CA LYS A 441 -12.08 15.74 43.35
C LYS A 441 -13.17 15.90 44.42
N LEU A 442 -14.41 16.17 44.04
CA LEU A 442 -15.56 16.25 44.96
C LEU A 442 -15.84 14.91 45.63
N GLY A 443 -15.76 13.79 44.89
CA GLY A 443 -15.89 12.44 45.44
C GLY A 443 -14.87 12.16 46.53
N LEU A 444 -13.59 12.40 46.25
CA LEU A 444 -12.48 12.24 47.19
C LEU A 444 -12.62 13.15 48.42
N MET A 445 -12.96 14.42 48.21
CA MET A 445 -13.26 15.38 49.28
C MET A 445 -14.32 14.81 50.23
N SER A 446 -15.45 14.33 49.70
CA SER A 446 -16.54 13.80 50.52
C SER A 446 -16.13 12.55 51.32
N ASN A 447 -15.41 11.62 50.69
CA ASN A 447 -14.96 10.37 51.31
C ASN A 447 -13.98 10.65 52.46
N TYR A 448 -13.02 11.55 52.27
CA TYR A 448 -12.07 11.89 53.32
C TYR A 448 -12.71 12.64 54.49
N TYR A 449 -13.72 13.47 54.25
CA TYR A 449 -14.51 14.04 55.35
C TYR A 449 -15.30 12.98 56.13
N TYR A 450 -15.89 11.98 55.47
CA TYR A 450 -16.57 10.88 56.16
C TYR A 450 -15.63 10.04 57.04
N LYS A 451 -14.39 9.84 56.59
CA LYS A 451 -13.34 9.13 57.35
C LYS A 451 -12.67 9.98 58.43
N GLY A 452 -12.83 11.30 58.38
CA GLY A 452 -12.16 12.24 59.28
C GLY A 452 -10.70 12.51 58.94
N GLU A 453 -10.26 12.19 57.72
CA GLU A 453 -8.91 12.47 57.20
C GLU A 453 -8.84 13.91 56.64
N ILE A 454 -8.89 14.90 57.53
CA ILE A 454 -9.20 16.30 57.17
C ILE A 454 -8.17 16.94 56.25
N GLN A 455 -6.87 16.68 56.44
CA GLN A 455 -5.84 17.26 55.57
C GLN A 455 -6.02 16.85 54.10
N LYS A 456 -6.40 15.58 53.85
CA LYS A 456 -6.67 15.11 52.48
C LYS A 456 -7.98 15.67 51.95
N ALA A 457 -9.01 15.76 52.78
CA ALA A 457 -10.29 16.35 52.40
C ALA A 457 -10.14 17.82 51.98
N GLU A 458 -9.40 18.61 52.76
CA GLU A 458 -9.09 20.01 52.47
C GLU A 458 -8.19 20.16 51.23
N HIS A 459 -7.25 19.24 51.01
CA HIS A 459 -6.45 19.21 49.79
C HIS A 459 -7.33 19.08 48.53
N PHE A 460 -8.21 18.07 48.46
CA PHE A 460 -9.09 17.89 47.31
C PHE A 460 -10.16 18.98 47.18
N GLN A 461 -10.59 19.58 48.29
CA GLN A 461 -11.41 20.79 48.26
C GLN A 461 -10.66 21.93 47.55
N ASN A 462 -9.43 22.23 47.95
CA ASN A 462 -8.64 23.31 47.34
C ASN A 462 -8.37 23.06 45.85
N GLU A 463 -8.09 21.81 45.46
CA GLU A 463 -7.92 21.45 44.06
C GLU A 463 -9.19 21.65 43.23
N PHE A 464 -10.36 21.26 43.76
CA PHE A 464 -11.65 21.54 43.12
C PHE A 464 -11.89 23.04 42.98
N GLU A 465 -11.69 23.81 44.07
CA GLU A 465 -11.91 25.26 44.08
C GLU A 465 -10.94 25.98 43.10
N SER A 466 -9.67 25.56 43.01
CA SER A 466 -8.71 26.07 42.02
C SER A 466 -9.18 25.77 40.59
N LEU A 467 -9.59 24.53 40.33
CA LEU A 467 -10.05 24.11 39.00
C LEU A 467 -11.31 24.88 38.56
N CYS A 468 -12.22 25.21 39.49
CA CYS A 468 -13.35 26.08 39.21
C CYS A 468 -12.91 27.52 38.89
N ASN A 469 -11.94 28.08 39.61
CA ASN A 469 -11.45 29.43 39.36
C ASN A 469 -10.77 29.56 37.99
N GLU A 470 -9.94 28.57 37.64
CA GLU A 470 -9.27 28.47 36.33
C GLU A 470 -10.26 28.34 35.17
N ASN A 471 -11.45 27.78 35.45
CA ASN A 471 -12.46 27.46 34.45
C ASN A 471 -13.81 28.17 34.72
N SER A 472 -13.75 29.39 35.25
CA SER A 472 -14.93 30.15 35.73
C SER A 472 -16.04 30.37 34.68
N ASN A 473 -15.72 30.27 33.39
CA ASN A 473 -16.68 30.38 32.28
C ASN A 473 -17.37 29.06 31.92
N LYS A 474 -17.03 27.95 32.59
CA LYS A 474 -17.52 26.62 32.24
C LYS A 474 -18.70 26.19 33.08
N VAL A 475 -19.52 25.35 32.46
CA VAL A 475 -20.79 24.89 33.01
C VAL A 475 -20.57 23.75 34.01
N ILE A 476 -20.97 23.96 35.27
CA ILE A 476 -20.80 22.98 36.38
C ILE A 476 -22.07 22.12 36.59
N TYR A 477 -23.13 22.26 35.77
CA TYR A 477 -24.44 21.63 36.00
C TYR A 477 -24.38 20.12 36.28
N GLU A 478 -23.50 19.39 35.61
CA GLU A 478 -23.34 17.94 35.78
C GLU A 478 -22.81 17.54 37.17
N SER A 479 -22.18 18.47 37.89
CA SER A 479 -21.57 18.24 39.21
C SER A 479 -22.41 18.74 40.40
N TYR A 480 -23.61 19.27 40.18
CA TYR A 480 -24.42 19.90 41.24
C TYR A 480 -24.67 18.97 42.42
N SER A 481 -25.09 17.73 42.16
CA SER A 481 -25.33 16.73 43.22
C SER A 481 -24.05 16.38 44.00
N ASN A 482 -22.90 16.36 43.32
CA ASN A 482 -21.61 16.11 43.97
C ASN A 482 -21.18 17.29 44.85
N ILE A 483 -21.40 18.54 44.40
CA ILE A 483 -21.13 19.73 45.21
C ILE A 483 -22.00 19.73 46.46
N GLU A 484 -23.31 19.50 46.31
CA GLU A 484 -24.24 19.40 47.45
C GLU A 484 -23.78 18.35 48.45
N LYS A 485 -23.44 17.14 47.96
CA LYS A 485 -22.97 16.03 48.78
C LYS A 485 -21.68 16.37 49.52
N SER A 486 -20.66 16.87 48.82
CA SER A 486 -19.32 17.07 49.38
C SER A 486 -19.27 18.21 50.39
N TYR A 487 -19.89 19.36 50.10
CA TYR A 487 -19.98 20.45 51.06
C TYR A 487 -20.92 20.13 52.23
N SER A 488 -21.97 19.32 52.00
CA SER A 488 -22.79 18.78 53.11
C SER A 488 -22.00 17.84 54.02
N ALA A 489 -21.15 16.97 53.46
CA ALA A 489 -20.31 16.05 54.22
C ALA A 489 -19.29 16.81 55.07
N ALA A 490 -18.63 17.81 54.48
CA ALA A 490 -17.70 18.70 55.17
C ALA A 490 -18.37 19.42 56.35
N ALA A 491 -19.53 20.04 56.12
CA ALA A 491 -20.28 20.73 57.17
C ALA A 491 -20.73 19.79 58.29
N ALA A 492 -21.21 18.58 57.94
CA ALA A 492 -21.62 17.57 58.91
C ALA A 492 -20.47 17.10 59.80
N TYR A 493 -19.25 16.98 59.26
CA TYR A 493 -18.06 16.65 60.04
C TYR A 493 -17.80 17.70 61.13
N TYR A 494 -17.72 18.98 60.76
CA TYR A 494 -17.44 20.05 61.72
C TYR A 494 -18.58 20.29 62.71
N PHE A 495 -19.84 20.12 62.27
CA PHE A 495 -21.00 20.15 63.14
C PHE A 495 -20.90 19.12 64.27
N LYS A 496 -20.59 17.85 63.93
CA LYS A 496 -20.40 16.78 64.93
C LYS A 496 -19.26 17.05 65.92
N LYS A 497 -18.33 17.93 65.57
CA LYS A 497 -17.21 18.37 66.42
C LYS A 497 -17.52 19.66 67.20
N GLY A 498 -18.76 20.16 67.17
CA GLY A 498 -19.16 21.41 67.83
C GLY A 498 -18.61 22.67 67.17
N LYS A 499 -18.02 22.57 65.97
CA LYS A 499 -17.41 23.68 65.22
C LYS A 499 -18.42 24.32 64.27
N TYR A 500 -19.50 24.88 64.81
CA TYR A 500 -20.63 25.43 64.04
C TYR A 500 -20.23 26.53 63.06
N GLY A 501 -19.29 27.41 63.45
CA GLY A 501 -18.78 28.47 62.57
C GLY A 501 -18.15 27.93 61.28
N LYS A 502 -17.32 26.89 61.41
CA LYS A 502 -16.67 26.24 60.25
C LYS A 502 -17.67 25.47 59.39
N ALA A 503 -18.65 24.82 60.01
CA ALA A 503 -19.73 24.16 59.29
C ALA A 503 -20.55 25.16 58.45
N ARG A 504 -20.85 26.35 59.00
CA ARG A 504 -21.53 27.44 58.29
C ARG A 504 -20.70 27.97 57.12
N GLU A 505 -19.41 28.21 57.35
CA GLU A 505 -18.46 28.65 56.30
C GLU A 505 -18.47 27.69 55.10
N LEU A 506 -18.38 26.38 55.34
CA LEU A 506 -18.35 25.37 54.28
C LEU A 506 -19.66 25.31 53.49
N LEU A 507 -20.81 25.40 54.15
CA LEU A 507 -22.11 25.45 53.43
C LEU A 507 -22.21 26.70 52.56
N ASN A 508 -21.77 27.86 53.07
CA ASN A 508 -21.73 29.10 52.29
C ASN A 508 -20.78 29.00 51.10
N LYS A 509 -19.62 28.35 51.25
CA LYS A 509 -18.71 28.06 50.12
C LYS A 509 -19.39 27.21 49.04
N GLY A 510 -20.08 26.13 49.42
CA GLY A 510 -20.85 25.33 48.46
C GLY A 510 -21.91 26.15 47.71
N LEU A 511 -22.58 27.08 48.40
CA LEU A 511 -23.57 27.98 47.80
C LEU A 511 -22.96 29.02 46.83
N VAL A 512 -21.65 29.26 46.84
CA VAL A 512 -21.00 30.08 45.81
C VAL A 512 -21.11 29.39 44.44
N TYR A 513 -20.97 28.06 44.40
CA TYR A 513 -21.01 27.27 43.17
C TYR A 513 -22.42 26.88 42.75
N ILE A 514 -23.32 26.71 43.72
CA ILE A 514 -24.74 26.37 43.49
C ILE A 514 -25.68 27.23 44.35
N PRO A 515 -25.87 28.51 44.00
CA PRO A 515 -26.62 29.47 44.82
C PRO A 515 -28.06 29.05 45.14
N ASP A 516 -28.66 28.22 44.29
CA ASP A 516 -30.05 27.76 44.43
C ASP A 516 -30.22 26.39 45.08
N SER A 517 -29.14 25.81 45.63
CA SER A 517 -29.22 24.52 46.32
C SER A 517 -30.15 24.57 47.53
N TYR A 518 -31.30 23.89 47.41
CA TYR A 518 -32.22 23.70 48.52
C TYR A 518 -31.54 22.93 49.66
N GLN A 519 -30.76 21.89 49.35
CA GLN A 519 -30.12 21.04 50.36
C GLN A 519 -29.11 21.83 51.22
N LEU A 520 -28.24 22.64 50.59
CA LEU A 520 -27.27 23.43 51.33
C LEU A 520 -27.95 24.54 52.14
N LYS A 521 -28.95 25.22 51.57
CA LYS A 521 -29.76 26.24 52.29
C LYS A 521 -30.49 25.66 53.50
N ALA A 522 -31.10 24.48 53.36
CA ALA A 522 -31.81 23.82 54.46
C ALA A 522 -30.87 23.45 55.61
N ARG A 523 -29.69 22.89 55.30
CA ARG A 523 -28.66 22.59 56.31
C ARG A 523 -28.12 23.84 56.98
N LEU A 524 -27.92 24.91 56.22
CA LEU A 524 -27.44 26.19 56.75
C LEU A 524 -28.45 26.78 57.75
N LYS A 525 -29.75 26.70 57.43
CA LYS A 525 -30.83 27.12 58.33
C LYS A 525 -30.87 26.30 59.62
N ALA A 526 -30.56 25.01 59.58
CA ALA A 526 -30.53 24.13 60.76
C ALA A 526 -29.32 24.38 61.69
N LEU A 527 -28.32 25.17 61.26
CA LEU A 527 -27.17 25.58 62.07
C LEU A 527 -27.38 26.94 62.78
N ASN A 528 -28.51 27.59 62.53
CA ASN A 528 -28.92 28.84 63.17
C ASN A 528 -30.03 28.53 64.18
#